data_AF-A0A9P9RJ86-F1
#
_entry.id   AF-A0A9P9RJ86-F1
#
_cell.length_a   1.000
_cell.length_b   1.000
_cell.length_c   1.000
_cell.angle_alpha   90.00
_cell.angle_beta   90.00
_cell.angle_gamma   90.00
#
_symmetry.space_group_name_H-M   'P 1'
#
loop_
_entity.id
_entity.type
_entity.pdbx_description
1 polymer ?
#
loop_
_entity_poly.entity_id
_entity_poly.type
_entity_poly.pdbx_seq_one_letter_code
_entity_poly.pdbx_strand_id
1 'polypeptide(L)'
;MFQSSSLRGDSGLRAPPPSIPTYSETPSINSLDHQIGLQNGSTSILELSRQRLQLAKQNPPLNLSARIEELTRELGHQRQEIQFYRQAFENLQRFRETVYDLSQQLFLAHYLDHDVGRLDDVIAQLRNALEDSKRREFKAKRDWMEFWGIDHIAQELRGNVV
;
A
#
# COMPACT_ATOMS: atom_id res chain seq x y z
N MET A 1 27.62 6.40 61.54
CA MET A 1 26.30 6.97 61.20
C MET A 1 26.24 7.07 59.69
N PHE A 2 25.14 6.59 59.12
CA PHE A 2 24.84 6.33 57.71
C PHE A 2 25.40 7.31 56.68
N GLN A 3 25.83 6.78 55.53
CA GLN A 3 25.27 7.25 54.26
C GLN A 3 25.38 6.21 53.14
N SER A 4 24.26 6.15 52.42
CA SER A 4 23.76 5.10 51.56
C SER A 4 24.16 5.36 50.12
N SER A 5 24.63 4.32 49.42
CA SER A 5 24.74 4.34 47.96
C SER A 5 23.40 3.88 47.38
N SER A 6 22.72 4.77 46.66
CA SER A 6 21.43 4.47 46.03
C SER A 6 21.67 3.75 44.70
N LEU A 7 21.24 2.49 44.62
CA LEU A 7 21.14 1.74 43.37
C LEU A 7 19.75 1.94 42.76
N ARG A 8 19.78 2.29 41.48
CA ARG A 8 18.66 2.61 40.61
C ARG A 8 18.10 1.35 39.96
N GLY A 9 16.77 1.30 39.86
CA GLY A 9 16.05 0.55 38.81
C GLY A 9 15.50 -0.80 39.26
N ASP A 10 14.18 -0.92 39.33
CA ASP A 10 13.43 -1.52 38.22
C ASP A 10 11.93 -1.27 38.43
N SER A 11 11.23 -0.87 37.39
CA SER A 11 9.77 -0.76 37.37
C SER A 11 9.33 -1.13 35.97
N GLY A 12 9.06 -2.42 35.80
CA GLY A 12 8.64 -3.04 34.56
C GLY A 12 7.36 -2.39 34.02
N LEU A 13 7.51 -1.71 32.88
CA LEU A 13 6.39 -1.29 32.05
C LEU A 13 5.90 -2.52 31.27
N ARG A 14 4.78 -3.09 31.71
CA ARG A 14 4.02 -4.09 30.96
C ARG A 14 3.56 -3.47 29.63
N ALA A 15 4.09 -3.95 28.51
CA ALA A 15 3.69 -3.52 27.19
C ALA A 15 2.18 -3.80 26.96
N PRO A 16 1.43 -2.87 26.35
CA PRO A 16 0.04 -3.11 25.99
C PRO A 16 -0.05 -4.22 24.94
N PRO A 17 -1.14 -5.03 24.95
CA PRO A 17 -1.35 -6.04 23.93
C PRO A 17 -1.43 -5.39 22.54
N PRO A 18 -0.98 -6.09 21.48
CA PRO A 18 -0.99 -5.53 20.13
C PRO A 18 -2.43 -5.17 19.72
N SER A 19 -2.64 -3.89 19.43
CA SER A 19 -3.90 -3.36 18.94
C SER A 19 -4.24 -4.05 17.62
N ILE A 20 -5.30 -4.86 17.60
CA ILE A 20 -5.89 -5.36 16.36
C ILE A 20 -6.38 -4.13 15.57
N PRO A 21 -5.98 -3.92 14.31
CA PRO A 21 -6.45 -2.79 13.53
C PRO A 21 -7.98 -2.84 13.43
N THR A 22 -8.65 -1.85 14.00
CA THR A 22 -10.08 -1.64 13.80
C THR A 22 -10.30 -1.18 12.37
N TYR A 23 -10.96 -2.01 11.55
CA TYR A 23 -11.35 -1.74 10.16
C TYR A 23 -12.34 -0.57 9.98
N SER A 24 -12.43 0.34 10.95
CA SER A 24 -13.36 1.48 10.96
C SER A 24 -12.74 2.78 10.46
N GLU A 25 -11.48 2.76 10.07
CA GLU A 25 -10.83 3.96 9.53
C GLU A 25 -11.31 4.18 8.09
N THR A 26 -11.95 5.32 7.85
CA THR A 26 -12.33 5.73 6.50
C THR A 26 -11.07 5.85 5.65
N PRO A 27 -11.07 5.33 4.41
CA PRO A 27 -9.93 5.49 3.50
C PRO A 27 -9.47 6.95 3.49
N SER A 28 -8.19 7.19 3.75
CA SER A 28 -7.58 8.51 3.67
C SER A 28 -7.01 8.75 2.27
N ILE A 29 -7.06 9.99 1.80
CA ILE A 29 -6.47 10.37 0.51
C ILE A 29 -4.97 10.06 0.55
N ASN A 30 -4.50 9.23 -0.38
CA ASN A 30 -3.09 8.87 -0.47
C ASN A 30 -2.34 9.80 -1.45
N SER A 31 -1.01 9.66 -1.53
CA SER A 31 -0.19 10.48 -2.41
C SER A 31 -0.49 10.30 -3.90
N LEU A 32 -0.92 9.11 -4.33
CA LEU A 32 -1.34 8.84 -5.70
C LEU A 32 -2.67 9.54 -6.01
N ASP A 33 -3.64 9.49 -5.11
CA ASP A 33 -4.91 10.19 -5.26
C ASP A 33 -4.70 11.70 -5.41
N HIS A 34 -3.79 12.27 -4.61
CA HIS A 34 -3.41 13.68 -4.75
C HIS A 34 -2.84 14.00 -6.14
N GLN A 35 -1.93 13.18 -6.64
CA GLN A 35 -1.33 13.39 -7.96
C GLN A 35 -2.35 13.25 -9.09
N ILE A 36 -3.26 12.28 -8.98
CA ILE A 36 -4.35 12.06 -9.93
C ILE A 36 -5.29 13.26 -9.93
N GLY A 37 -5.67 13.75 -8.75
CA GLY A 37 -6.51 14.94 -8.60
C GLY A 37 -5.89 16.20 -9.21
N LEU A 38 -4.58 16.37 -9.13
CA LEU A 38 -3.87 17.51 -9.76
C LEU A 38 -3.95 17.50 -11.30
N GLN A 39 -4.15 16.32 -11.90
CA GLN A 39 -4.25 16.15 -13.36
C GLN A 39 -5.71 16.05 -13.83
N ASN A 40 -6.66 16.54 -13.03
CA ASN A 40 -8.10 16.42 -13.27
C ASN A 40 -8.61 14.97 -13.36
N GLY A 41 -7.81 14.00 -12.91
CA GLY A 41 -8.26 12.64 -12.71
C GLY A 41 -9.17 12.54 -11.49
N SER A 42 -9.83 11.39 -11.35
CA SER A 42 -10.72 11.16 -10.21
C SER A 42 -10.69 9.72 -9.74
N THR A 43 -10.39 9.56 -8.45
CA THR A 43 -10.47 8.27 -7.76
C THR A 43 -11.71 8.23 -6.88
N SER A 44 -12.13 7.03 -6.50
CA SER A 44 -13.31 6.82 -5.67
C SER A 44 -13.30 7.69 -4.40
N ILE A 45 -12.14 7.86 -3.77
CA ILE A 45 -11.98 8.70 -2.57
C ILE A 45 -12.14 10.20 -2.86
N LEU A 46 -11.73 10.67 -4.04
CA LEU A 46 -11.93 12.05 -4.46
C LEU A 46 -13.40 12.31 -4.79
N GLU A 47 -14.06 11.43 -5.54
CA GLU A 47 -15.49 11.55 -5.89
C GLU A 47 -16.40 11.47 -4.65
N LEU A 48 -16.06 10.62 -3.69
CA LEU A 48 -16.80 10.50 -2.43
C LEU A 48 -16.46 11.59 -1.40
N SER A 49 -15.56 12.51 -1.74
CA SER A 49 -15.28 13.66 -0.89
C SER A 49 -16.52 14.54 -0.71
N ARG A 50 -16.63 15.17 0.46
CA ARG A 50 -17.76 16.05 0.80
C ARG A 50 -17.97 17.15 -0.25
N GLN A 51 -16.89 17.72 -0.75
CA GLN A 51 -16.92 18.80 -1.74
C GLN A 51 -17.51 18.32 -3.08
N ARG A 52 -17.02 17.17 -3.60
CA ARG A 52 -17.54 16.60 -4.85
C ARG A 52 -19.01 16.19 -4.72
N LEU A 53 -19.39 15.57 -3.61
CA LEU A 53 -20.79 15.23 -3.33
C LEU A 53 -21.70 16.46 -3.26
N GLN A 54 -21.24 17.57 -2.67
CA GLN A 54 -22.02 18.82 -2.64
C GLN A 54 -22.18 19.43 -4.03
N LEU A 55 -21.11 19.43 -4.84
CA LEU A 55 -21.16 19.91 -6.22
C LEU A 55 -22.12 19.09 -7.08
N ALA A 56 -22.10 17.76 -6.94
CA ALA A 56 -23.01 16.86 -7.66
C ALA A 56 -24.49 17.10 -7.28
N LYS A 57 -24.76 17.46 -6.02
CA LYS A 57 -26.11 17.85 -5.58
C LYS A 57 -26.57 19.18 -6.16
N GLN A 58 -25.65 20.15 -6.27
CA GLN A 58 -25.97 21.48 -6.80
C GLN A 58 -26.11 21.49 -8.32
N ASN A 59 -25.40 20.60 -9.02
CA ASN A 59 -25.37 20.52 -10.48
C ASN A 59 -25.85 19.14 -10.95
N PRO A 60 -27.16 18.85 -10.88
CA PRO A 60 -27.68 17.60 -11.37
C PRO A 60 -27.54 17.49 -12.89
N PRO A 61 -27.46 16.26 -13.44
CA PRO A 61 -27.41 16.03 -14.88
C PRO A 61 -28.61 16.66 -15.59
N LEU A 62 -28.37 17.35 -16.71
CA LEU A 62 -29.40 18.08 -17.46
C LEU A 62 -30.44 17.16 -18.12
N ASN A 63 -30.05 15.93 -18.47
CA ASN A 63 -30.95 14.93 -19.05
C ASN A 63 -30.42 13.50 -18.83
N LEU A 64 -31.25 12.51 -19.18
CA LEU A 64 -30.94 11.09 -19.00
C LEU A 64 -29.71 10.63 -19.82
N SER A 65 -29.55 11.12 -21.05
CA SER A 65 -28.39 10.76 -21.89
C SER A 65 -27.08 11.20 -21.25
N ALA A 66 -27.02 12.45 -20.80
CA ALA A 66 -25.86 13.00 -20.10
C ALA A 66 -25.54 12.20 -18.83
N ARG A 67 -26.57 11.74 -18.10
CA ARG A 67 -26.39 10.89 -16.92
C ARG A 67 -25.85 9.50 -17.27
N ILE A 68 -26.31 8.90 -18.36
CA ILE A 68 -25.80 7.59 -18.81
C ILE A 68 -24.33 7.70 -19.19
N GLU A 69 -23.94 8.75 -19.93
CA GLU A 69 -22.55 8.98 -20.32
C GLU A 69 -21.63 9.19 -19.11
N GLU A 70 -22.07 10.00 -18.15
CA GLU A 70 -21.35 10.23 -16.88
C GLU A 70 -21.13 8.92 -16.11
N LEU A 71 -22.20 8.14 -15.89
CA LEU A 71 -22.10 6.87 -15.17
C LEU A 71 -21.27 5.83 -15.92
N THR A 72 -21.32 5.82 -17.25
CA THR A 72 -20.50 4.91 -18.06
C THR A 72 -19.01 5.23 -17.90
N ARG A 73 -18.66 6.53 -17.88
CA ARG A 73 -17.30 6.99 -17.64
C ARG A 73 -16.82 6.62 -16.23
N GLU A 74 -17.63 6.91 -15.22
CA GLU A 74 -17.32 6.61 -13.82
C GLU A 74 -17.15 5.11 -13.57
N LEU A 75 -18.02 4.27 -14.15
CA LEU A 75 -17.87 2.83 -14.11
C LEU A 75 -16.55 2.37 -14.74
N GLY A 76 -16.12 3.02 -15.82
CA GLY A 76 -14.82 2.80 -16.44
C GLY A 76 -13.66 3.09 -15.48
N HIS A 77 -13.69 4.27 -14.84
CA HIS A 77 -12.68 4.67 -13.84
C HIS A 77 -12.62 3.68 -12.67
N GLN A 78 -13.76 3.33 -12.09
CA GLN A 78 -13.83 2.41 -10.95
C GLN A 78 -13.32 1.01 -11.28
N ARG A 79 -13.57 0.50 -12.50
CA ARG A 79 -13.02 -0.78 -12.95
C ARG A 79 -11.50 -0.76 -12.98
N GLN A 80 -10.90 0.33 -13.44
CA GLN A 80 -9.45 0.49 -13.51
C GLN A 80 -8.84 0.65 -12.11
N GLU A 81 -9.50 1.42 -11.23
CA GLU A 81 -9.07 1.56 -9.83
C GLU A 81 -9.11 0.21 -9.09
N ILE A 82 -10.18 -0.57 -9.26
CA ILE A 82 -10.28 -1.92 -8.70
C ILE A 82 -9.18 -2.83 -9.25
N GLN A 83 -8.88 -2.75 -10.55
CA GLN A 83 -7.82 -3.54 -11.17
C GLN A 83 -6.44 -3.19 -10.56
N PHE A 84 -6.14 -1.91 -10.38
CA PHE A 84 -4.91 -1.45 -9.74
C PHE A 84 -4.77 -2.02 -8.32
N TYR A 85 -5.79 -1.84 -7.46
CA TYR A 85 -5.73 -2.34 -6.08
C TYR A 85 -5.67 -3.87 -6.00
N ARG A 86 -6.31 -4.59 -6.92
CA ARG A 86 -6.17 -6.05 -7.02
C ARG A 86 -4.73 -6.44 -7.33
N GLN A 87 -4.10 -5.81 -8.31
CA GLN A 87 -2.70 -6.08 -8.65
C GLN A 87 -1.76 -5.77 -7.48
N ALA A 88 -1.95 -4.65 -6.80
CA ALA A 88 -1.16 -4.29 -5.62
C ALA A 88 -1.30 -5.33 -4.50
N PHE A 89 -2.54 -5.75 -4.21
CA PHE A 89 -2.81 -6.78 -3.20
C PHE A 89 -2.21 -8.13 -3.58
N GLU A 90 -2.38 -8.59 -4.81
CA GLU A 90 -1.80 -9.85 -5.30
C GLU A 90 -0.26 -9.84 -5.21
N ASN A 91 0.38 -8.74 -5.59
CA ASN A 91 1.83 -8.59 -5.49
C ASN A 91 2.31 -8.71 -4.03
N LEU A 92 1.59 -8.10 -3.09
CA LEU A 92 1.87 -8.21 -1.67
C LEU A 92 1.68 -9.65 -1.17
N GLN A 93 0.58 -10.32 -1.53
CA GLN A 93 0.33 -11.69 -1.07
C GLN A 93 1.39 -12.68 -1.57
N ARG A 94 1.78 -12.60 -2.86
CA ARG A 94 2.84 -13.46 -3.41
C ARG A 94 4.17 -13.28 -2.67
N PHE A 95 4.53 -12.04 -2.36
CA PHE A 95 5.74 -11.77 -1.58
C PHE A 95 5.62 -12.34 -0.16
N ARG A 96 4.48 -12.14 0.51
CA ARG A 96 4.23 -12.69 1.85
C ARG A 96 4.32 -14.21 1.88
N GLU A 97 3.71 -14.90 0.91
CA GLU A 97 3.79 -16.36 0.76
C GLU A 97 5.24 -16.82 0.67
N THR A 98 6.04 -16.17 -0.19
CA THR A 98 7.47 -16.49 -0.32
C THR A 98 8.23 -16.29 1.00
N VAL A 99 7.95 -15.21 1.73
CA VAL A 99 8.57 -14.97 3.05
C VAL A 99 8.18 -16.06 4.05
N TYR A 100 6.91 -16.47 4.08
CA TYR A 100 6.46 -17.55 4.96
C TYR A 100 7.16 -18.86 4.62
N ASP A 101 7.21 -19.24 3.36
CA ASP A 101 7.87 -20.48 2.91
C ASP A 101 9.35 -20.48 3.28
N LEU A 102 10.07 -19.38 3.02
CA LEU A 102 11.48 -19.25 3.38
C LEU A 102 11.69 -19.29 4.91
N SER A 103 10.80 -18.69 5.69
CA SER A 103 10.87 -18.74 7.15
C SER A 103 10.70 -20.16 7.70
N GLN A 104 9.78 -20.94 7.13
CA GLN A 104 9.56 -22.34 7.49
C GLN A 104 10.78 -23.20 7.11
N GLN A 105 11.35 -22.96 5.93
CA GLN A 105 12.55 -23.65 5.48
C GLN A 105 13.74 -23.41 6.42
N LEU A 106 13.96 -22.15 6.84
CA LEU A 106 15.01 -21.83 7.82
C LEU A 106 14.76 -22.49 9.17
N PHE A 107 13.51 -22.45 9.65
CA PHE A 107 13.14 -23.09 10.92
C PHE A 107 13.43 -24.60 10.89
N LEU A 108 13.04 -25.29 9.83
CA LEU A 108 13.29 -26.73 9.67
C LEU A 108 14.78 -27.04 9.52
N ALA A 109 15.52 -26.26 8.74
CA ALA A 109 16.96 -26.44 8.55
C ALA A 109 17.74 -26.27 9.86
N HIS A 110 17.34 -25.28 10.67
CA HIS A 110 17.92 -25.04 11.98
C HIS A 110 17.62 -26.18 12.97
N TYR A 111 16.40 -26.72 12.96
CA TYR A 111 15.96 -27.72 13.94
C TYR A 111 16.36 -29.16 13.58
N LEU A 112 16.37 -29.50 12.29
CA LEU A 112 16.56 -30.89 11.82
C LEU A 112 17.98 -31.17 11.34
N ASP A 113 18.53 -30.30 10.47
CA ASP A 113 19.71 -30.66 9.67
C ASP A 113 20.99 -29.89 10.02
N HIS A 114 20.91 -28.86 10.89
CA HIS A 114 22.02 -27.96 11.26
C HIS A 114 22.79 -27.42 10.03
N ASP A 115 22.10 -27.26 8.91
CA ASP A 115 22.68 -26.83 7.65
C ASP A 115 22.84 -25.31 7.62
N VAL A 116 24.01 -24.83 8.04
CA VAL A 116 24.39 -23.42 8.06
C VAL A 116 24.54 -22.84 6.64
N GLY A 117 24.80 -23.67 5.63
CA GLY A 117 24.97 -23.24 4.24
C GLY A 117 23.68 -22.77 3.58
N ARG A 118 22.53 -23.25 4.07
CA ARG A 118 21.19 -22.90 3.57
C ARG A 118 20.79 -21.45 3.84
N LEU A 119 21.45 -20.76 4.76
CA LEU A 119 21.13 -19.37 5.08
C LEU A 119 21.43 -18.44 3.89
N ASP A 120 22.56 -18.63 3.22
CA ASP A 120 22.96 -17.81 2.07
C ASP A 120 21.96 -17.96 0.91
N ASP A 121 21.48 -19.19 0.67
CA ASP A 121 20.47 -19.48 -0.35
C ASP A 121 19.12 -18.82 -0.02
N VAL A 122 18.69 -18.84 1.24
CA VAL A 122 17.44 -18.18 1.67
C VAL A 122 17.56 -16.66 1.57
N ILE A 123 18.71 -16.09 1.93
CA ILE A 123 18.98 -14.66 1.78
C ILE A 123 18.91 -14.26 0.30
N ALA A 124 19.52 -15.05 -0.59
CA ALA A 124 19.45 -14.81 -2.03
C ALA A 124 18.01 -14.86 -2.56
N GLN A 125 17.23 -15.88 -2.15
CA GLN A 125 15.82 -16.01 -2.54
C GLN A 125 14.95 -14.84 -2.05
N LEU A 126 15.14 -14.40 -0.80
CA LEU A 126 14.41 -13.27 -0.25
C LEU A 126 14.72 -11.97 -1.00
N ARG A 127 16.00 -11.73 -1.34
CA ARG A 127 16.41 -10.56 -2.13
C ARG A 127 15.74 -10.57 -3.50
N ASN A 128 15.79 -11.69 -4.21
CA ASN A 128 15.16 -11.83 -5.52
C ASN A 128 13.64 -11.63 -5.46
N ALA A 129 12.98 -12.19 -4.44
CA ALA A 129 11.54 -12.03 -4.24
C ALA A 129 11.16 -10.57 -3.94
N LEU A 130 11.98 -9.86 -3.15
CA LEU A 130 11.77 -8.45 -2.84
C LEU A 130 11.97 -7.58 -4.09
N GLU A 131 13.00 -7.83 -4.88
CA GLU A 131 13.24 -7.12 -6.15
C GLU A 131 12.10 -7.34 -7.14
N ASP A 132 11.61 -8.58 -7.26
CA ASP A 132 10.48 -8.88 -8.13
C ASP A 132 9.18 -8.21 -7.64
N SER A 133 8.93 -8.23 -6.33
CA SER A 133 7.79 -7.54 -5.72
C SER A 133 7.83 -6.03 -6.02
N LYS A 134 8.97 -5.37 -5.82
CA LYS A 134 9.18 -3.95 -6.15
C LYS A 134 8.96 -3.66 -7.63
N ARG A 135 9.47 -4.52 -8.52
CA ARG A 135 9.30 -4.37 -9.97
C ARG A 135 7.81 -4.40 -10.36
N ARG A 136 7.05 -5.33 -9.79
CA ARG A 136 5.61 -5.48 -10.07
C ARG A 136 4.79 -4.34 -9.47
N GLU A 137 5.12 -3.90 -8.27
CA GLU A 137 4.51 -2.71 -7.64
C GLU A 137 4.74 -1.47 -8.49
N PHE A 138 6.00 -1.23 -8.91
CA PHE A 138 6.34 -0.12 -9.79
C PHE A 138 5.57 -0.18 -11.11
N LYS A 139 5.47 -1.36 -11.73
CA LYS A 139 4.68 -1.56 -12.95
C LYS A 139 3.20 -1.22 -12.72
N ALA A 140 2.58 -1.76 -11.67
CA ALA A 140 1.17 -1.50 -11.36
C ALA A 140 0.92 0.00 -11.12
N LYS A 141 1.81 0.67 -10.39
CA LYS A 141 1.75 2.12 -10.15
C LYS A 141 1.88 2.90 -11.47
N ARG A 142 2.84 2.54 -12.32
CA ARG A 142 3.07 3.19 -13.60
C ARG A 142 1.87 3.05 -14.52
N ASP A 143 1.35 1.84 -14.67
CA ASP A 143 0.19 1.57 -15.54
C ASP A 143 -1.05 2.33 -15.03
N TRP A 144 -1.21 2.47 -13.70
CA TRP A 144 -2.27 3.30 -13.11
C TRP A 144 -2.09 4.80 -13.36
N MET A 145 -0.87 5.32 -13.27
CA MET A 145 -0.57 6.72 -13.61
C MET A 145 -0.76 7.00 -15.10
N GLU A 146 -0.37 6.07 -15.97
CA GLU A 146 -0.54 6.16 -17.43
C GLU A 146 -2.03 6.23 -17.82
N PHE A 147 -2.89 5.47 -17.14
CA PHE A 147 -4.35 5.56 -17.34
C PHE A 147 -4.88 6.98 -17.14
N TRP A 148 -4.32 7.73 -16.20
CA TRP A 148 -4.66 9.13 -15.94
C TRP A 148 -3.86 10.14 -16.77
N GLY A 149 -3.03 9.68 -17.72
CA GLY A 149 -2.18 10.54 -18.55
C GLY A 149 -1.03 11.19 -17.78
N ILE A 150 -0.58 10.58 -16.68
CA ILE A 150 0.47 11.12 -15.81
C ILE A 150 1.82 10.49 -16.17
N ASP A 151 2.77 11.32 -16.60
CA ASP A 151 4.13 10.90 -16.90
C ASP A 151 4.91 10.49 -15.64
N HIS A 152 5.18 9.19 -15.51
CA HIS A 152 5.92 8.60 -14.39
C HIS A 152 7.39 9.10 -14.27
N ILE A 153 8.02 9.47 -15.40
CA ILE A 153 9.42 9.93 -15.46
C ILE A 153 9.62 11.28 -14.74
N ALA A 154 8.63 12.17 -14.81
CA ALA A 154 8.69 13.50 -14.18
C ALA A 154 8.48 13.46 -12.65
N GLN A 155 8.12 12.30 -12.09
CA GLN A 155 7.85 12.12 -10.67
C GLN A 155 8.98 11.42 -9.91
N GLU A 156 9.70 10.45 -10.50
CA GLU A 156 10.90 9.88 -9.86
C GLU A 156 11.97 10.95 -9.59
N LEU A 157 12.13 11.90 -10.52
CA LEU A 157 13.02 13.06 -10.35
C LEU A 157 12.57 14.02 -9.23
N ARG A 158 11.29 14.03 -8.87
CA ARG A 158 10.75 14.81 -7.74
C ARG A 158 10.77 14.05 -6.41
N GLY A 159 10.71 12.72 -6.44
CA GLY A 159 10.77 11.86 -5.26
C GLY A 159 12.18 11.62 -4.70
N ASN A 160 13.22 11.89 -5.49
CA ASN A 160 14.64 11.79 -5.07
C ASN A 160 15.16 13.06 -4.37
N VAL A 161 14.26 14.00 -4.00
CA VAL A 161 14.59 15.19 -3.22
C VAL A 161 13.81 15.16 -1.90
N VAL A 162 14.13 14.21 -1.03
CA VAL A 162 14.00 14.30 0.43
C VAL A 162 15.12 13.48 1.06
#